data_AF-A0A953T298-F1
#
_entry.id   AF-A0A953T298-F1
#
_cell.length_a   1.000
_cell.length_b   1.000
_cell.length_c   1.000
_cell.angle_alpha   90.00
_cell.angle_beta   90.00
_cell.angle_gamma   90.00
#
_symmetry.space_group_name_H-M   'P 1'
#
loop_
_entity.id
_entity.type
_entity.pdbx_description
1 polymer ?
#
loop_
_entity_poly.entity_id
_entity_poly.type
_entity_poly.pdbx_seq_one_letter_code
_entity_poly.pdbx_strand_id
1 'polypeptide(L)'
;VTNKKIVASLFRSAKNGEHSITLMVADQTPKKDAFKQRDTFMGIDVPVFTGTEELAKRLDFNTVYLKVTKIKRGYYSATFVPLAENPSQFEDFLITRSFLTEIEKQIHEAPQYYLWSHKRWKHRA
;
A
#
# COMPACT_ATOMS: atom_id res chain seq x y z
N VAL A 1 -1.67 -1.45 -17.60
CA VAL A 1 -1.01 -2.76 -17.31
C VAL A 1 -1.89 -3.51 -16.33
N THR A 2 -2.18 -4.80 -16.55
CA THR A 2 -2.98 -5.59 -15.58
C THR A 2 -2.09 -6.08 -14.43
N ASN A 3 -2.66 -6.37 -13.26
CA ASN A 3 -1.90 -6.87 -12.08
C ASN A 3 -1.04 -8.11 -12.39
N LYS A 4 -1.46 -8.98 -13.32
CA LYS A 4 -0.63 -10.13 -13.74
C LYS A 4 0.59 -9.70 -14.58
N LYS A 5 0.45 -8.67 -15.40
CA LYS A 5 1.53 -8.17 -16.26
C LYS A 5 2.55 -7.32 -15.49
N ILE A 6 2.11 -6.59 -14.44
CA ILE A 6 3.02 -5.72 -13.69
C ILE A 6 4.08 -6.54 -12.95
N VAL A 7 3.71 -7.65 -12.30
CA VAL A 7 4.66 -8.50 -11.57
C VAL A 7 5.78 -8.98 -12.51
N ALA A 8 5.42 -9.59 -13.64
CA ALA A 8 6.39 -10.06 -14.62
C ALA A 8 7.26 -8.93 -15.19
N SER A 9 6.70 -7.73 -15.37
CA SER A 9 7.44 -6.55 -15.82
C SER A 9 8.47 -6.10 -14.79
N LEU A 10 8.13 -6.10 -13.50
CA LEU A 10 9.04 -5.67 -12.44
C LEU A 10 10.22 -6.63 -12.29
N PHE A 11 9.96 -7.95 -12.31
CA PHE A 11 11.04 -8.94 -12.31
C PHE A 11 11.96 -8.82 -13.53
N ARG A 12 11.40 -8.51 -14.71
CA ARG A 12 12.20 -8.28 -15.92
C ARG A 12 13.06 -7.02 -15.79
N SER A 13 12.49 -5.92 -15.32
CA SER A 13 13.19 -4.65 -15.13
C SER A 13 14.33 -4.81 -14.12
N ALA A 14 14.05 -5.47 -12.98
CA ALA A 14 15.06 -5.80 -11.98
C ALA A 14 16.19 -6.67 -12.54
N LYS A 15 15.87 -7.71 -13.33
CA LYS A 15 16.88 -8.54 -14.00
C LYS A 15 17.76 -7.75 -14.96
N ASN A 16 17.20 -6.75 -15.64
CA ASN A 16 17.92 -5.89 -16.56
C ASN A 16 18.71 -4.76 -15.87
N GLY A 17 18.63 -4.63 -14.54
CA GLY A 17 19.23 -3.52 -13.81
C GLY A 17 18.52 -2.17 -14.04
N GLU A 18 17.27 -2.20 -14.50
CA GLU A 18 16.49 -0.99 -14.78
C GLU A 18 15.83 -0.48 -13.49
N HIS A 19 16.10 0.78 -13.14
CA HIS A 19 15.39 1.45 -12.05
C HIS A 19 13.93 1.71 -12.45
N SER A 20 13.01 1.43 -11.54
CA SER A 20 11.58 1.63 -11.78
C SER A 20 10.89 2.18 -10.55
N ILE A 21 9.80 2.92 -10.77
CA ILE A 21 8.89 3.37 -9.74
C ILE A 21 7.54 2.75 -10.06
N THR A 22 6.92 2.09 -9.07
CA THR A 22 5.60 1.49 -9.19
C THR A 22 4.69 2.01 -8.11
N LEU A 23 3.56 2.59 -8.53
CA LEU A 23 2.49 2.98 -7.61
C LEU A 23 1.52 1.81 -7.43
N MET A 24 1.25 1.44 -6.18
CA MET A 24 0.25 0.44 -5.83
C MET A 24 -0.83 1.07 -4.94
N VAL A 25 -2.09 0.87 -5.31
CA VAL A 25 -3.24 1.25 -4.47
C VAL A 25 -3.58 0.04 -3.60
N ALA A 26 -3.09 0.06 -2.36
CA ALA A 26 -3.09 -1.09 -1.45
C ALA A 26 -4.20 -1.07 -0.38
N ASP A 27 -5.03 -0.03 -0.34
CA ASP A 27 -6.08 0.14 0.69
C ASP A 27 -7.42 -0.54 0.34
N GLN A 28 -7.52 -1.22 -0.80
CA GLN A 28 -8.73 -1.95 -1.19
C GLN A 28 -8.89 -3.28 -0.43
N THR A 29 -10.14 -3.77 -0.38
CA THR A 29 -10.41 -5.08 0.22
C THR A 29 -9.92 -6.18 -0.72
N PRO A 30 -9.01 -7.07 -0.28
CA PRO A 30 -8.59 -8.19 -1.10
C PRO A 30 -9.76 -9.15 -1.39
N LYS A 31 -9.60 -10.02 -2.39
CA LYS A 31 -10.58 -11.08 -2.65
C LYS A 31 -10.65 -12.02 -1.45
N LYS A 32 -11.86 -12.48 -1.11
CA LYS A 32 -12.16 -13.26 0.10
C LYS A 32 -11.23 -14.46 0.31
N ASP A 33 -10.86 -15.16 -0.75
CA ASP A 33 -10.04 -16.38 -0.67
C ASP A 33 -8.59 -16.15 -1.11
N ALA A 34 -8.14 -14.89 -1.19
CA ALA A 34 -6.81 -14.54 -1.71
C ALA A 34 -5.97 -13.67 -0.76
N PHE A 35 -6.51 -13.27 0.40
CA PHE A 35 -5.74 -12.53 1.39
C PHE A 35 -4.90 -13.50 2.23
N LYS A 36 -3.71 -13.06 2.63
CA LYS A 36 -2.80 -13.86 3.47
C LYS A 36 -2.76 -13.41 4.92
N GLN A 37 -3.21 -12.19 5.18
CA GLN A 37 -3.13 -11.57 6.50
C GLN A 37 -4.39 -10.78 6.82
N ARG A 38 -4.71 -10.71 8.11
CA ARG A 38 -5.66 -9.77 8.70
C ARG A 38 -4.92 -8.80 9.59
N ASP A 39 -5.44 -7.58 9.69
CA ASP A 39 -4.92 -6.55 10.56
C ASP A 39 -6.06 -5.62 10.98
N THR A 40 -5.81 -4.82 12.01
CA THR A 40 -6.74 -3.79 12.46
C THR A 40 -6.61 -2.55 11.58
N PHE A 41 -7.70 -2.18 10.91
CA PHE A 41 -7.83 -0.93 10.16
C PHE A 41 -9.02 -0.10 10.65
N MET A 42 -8.74 1.10 11.16
CA MET A 42 -9.68 2.01 11.83
C MET A 42 -10.39 1.32 13.01
N GLY A 43 -9.63 0.53 13.79
CA GLY A 43 -10.15 -0.22 14.94
C GLY A 43 -10.97 -1.48 14.58
N ILE A 44 -11.02 -1.86 13.30
CA ILE A 44 -11.80 -3.02 12.85
C ILE A 44 -10.85 -4.05 12.23
N ASP A 45 -10.94 -5.29 12.71
CA ASP A 45 -10.19 -6.42 12.14
C ASP A 45 -10.71 -6.75 10.73
N VAL A 46 -9.84 -6.62 9.73
CA VAL A 46 -10.16 -6.80 8.31
C VAL A 46 -9.04 -7.53 7.57
N PRO A 47 -9.35 -8.22 6.45
CA PRO A 47 -8.31 -8.71 5.57
C PRO A 47 -7.59 -7.53 4.89
N VAL A 48 -6.28 -7.70 4.68
CA VAL A 48 -5.40 -6.66 4.12
C VAL A 48 -4.68 -7.16 2.88
N PHE A 49 -4.34 -6.23 1.98
CA PHE A 49 -3.59 -6.54 0.77
C PHE A 49 -2.09 -6.54 1.06
N THR A 50 -1.44 -7.70 0.95
CA THR A 50 -0.01 -7.88 1.27
C THR A 50 0.91 -7.89 0.05
N GLY A 51 0.34 -7.86 -1.17
CA GLY A 51 1.09 -8.05 -2.40
C GLY A 51 2.15 -6.98 -2.67
N THR A 52 1.96 -5.77 -2.15
CA THR A 52 2.97 -4.69 -2.25
C THR A 52 4.21 -5.01 -1.44
N GLU A 53 4.04 -5.44 -0.20
CA GLU A 53 5.15 -5.84 0.67
C GLU A 53 5.87 -7.08 0.12
N GLU A 54 5.12 -8.08 -0.34
CA GLU A 54 5.72 -9.28 -0.92
C GLU A 54 6.58 -8.98 -2.15
N LEU A 55 6.11 -8.09 -3.03
CA LEU A 55 6.90 -7.66 -4.18
C LEU A 55 8.13 -6.86 -3.75
N ALA A 56 7.98 -5.97 -2.77
CA ALA A 56 9.08 -5.18 -2.24
C ALA A 56 10.18 -6.08 -1.65
N LYS A 57 9.84 -7.06 -0.82
CA LYS A 57 10.81 -8.01 -0.25
C LYS A 57 11.52 -8.85 -1.32
N ARG A 58 10.78 -9.31 -2.35
CA ARG A 58 11.34 -10.20 -3.39
C ARG A 58 12.23 -9.49 -4.41
N LEU A 59 12.01 -8.19 -4.62
CA LEU A 59 12.76 -7.35 -5.56
C LEU A 59 13.72 -6.38 -4.86
N ASP A 60 13.76 -6.41 -3.53
CA ASP A 60 14.51 -5.49 -2.68
C ASP A 60 14.21 -4.01 -2.98
N PHE A 61 12.92 -3.68 -3.12
CA PHE A 61 12.48 -2.32 -3.41
C PHE A 61 12.19 -1.54 -2.13
N ASN A 62 12.77 -0.35 -2.04
CA ASN A 62 12.37 0.63 -1.04
C ASN A 62 10.86 0.93 -1.18
N THR A 63 10.18 0.98 -0.04
CA THR A 63 8.75 1.28 0.03
C THR A 63 8.54 2.64 0.66
N VAL A 64 7.65 3.41 0.05
CA VAL A 64 7.27 4.74 0.50
C VAL A 64 5.75 4.88 0.43
N TYR A 65 5.17 5.56 1.40
CA TYR A 65 3.79 6.01 1.36
C TYR A 65 3.72 7.38 0.69
N LEU A 66 2.86 7.51 -0.33
CA LEU A 66 2.62 8.78 -1.01
C LEU A 66 1.48 9.52 -0.31
N LYS A 67 1.81 10.43 0.62
CA LYS A 67 0.83 11.29 1.29
C LYS A 67 0.48 12.46 0.38
N VAL A 68 -0.76 12.49 -0.10
CA VAL A 68 -1.28 13.60 -0.91
C VAL A 68 -2.21 14.47 -0.07
N THR A 69 -1.85 15.74 0.08
CA THR A 69 -2.61 16.73 0.86
C THR A 69 -3.14 17.83 -0.05
N LYS A 70 -4.44 18.10 -0.01
CA LYS A 70 -5.03 19.24 -0.70
C LYS A 70 -4.74 20.53 0.07
N ILE A 71 -4.11 21.50 -0.58
CA ILE A 71 -3.77 22.80 0.03
C ILE A 71 -4.88 23.82 -0.25
N LYS A 72 -5.32 23.91 -1.51
CA LYS A 72 -6.43 24.77 -1.96
C LYS A 72 -6.99 24.24 -3.28
N ARG A 73 -8.02 24.89 -3.84
CA ARG A 73 -8.63 24.45 -5.12
C ARG A 73 -7.58 24.38 -6.23
N GLY A 74 -7.32 23.18 -6.75
CA GLY A 74 -6.36 22.93 -7.82
C GLY A 74 -4.91 22.76 -7.38
N TYR A 75 -4.60 22.83 -6.08
CA TYR A 75 -3.23 22.72 -5.56
C TYR A 75 -3.14 21.61 -4.52
N TYR A 76 -2.20 20.70 -4.75
CA TYR A 76 -1.93 19.53 -3.90
C TYR A 76 -0.44 19.46 -3.59
N SER A 77 -0.11 19.00 -2.38
CA SER A 77 1.25 18.64 -1.99
C SER A 77 1.36 17.12 -1.94
N ALA A 78 2.48 16.59 -2.43
CA ALA A 78 2.80 15.17 -2.38
C ALA A 78 4.05 14.99 -1.53
N THR A 79 3.94 14.21 -0.46
CA THR A 79 5.05 13.88 0.45
C THR A 79 5.33 12.40 0.39
N PHE A 80 6.58 12.03 0.14
CA PHE A 80 7.04 10.65 0.24
C PHE A 80 7.44 10.37 1.69
N VAL A 81 6.71 9.48 2.33
CA VAL A 81 6.99 9.02 3.70
C VAL A 81 7.66 7.65 3.60
N PRO A 82 8.94 7.50 3.97
CA PRO A 82 9.60 6.19 3.96
C PRO A 82 8.86 5.17 4.83
N LEU A 83 8.64 3.97 4.30
CA LEU A 83 8.08 2.84 5.05
C LEU A 83 9.16 1.78 5.33
N ALA A 84 9.98 1.44 4.33
CA ALA A 84 11.13 0.55 4.49
C ALA A 84 12.18 0.77 3.40
N GLU A 85 13.45 0.92 3.79
CA GLU A 85 14.59 1.00 2.86
C GLU A 85 15.24 -0.36 2.59
N ASN A 86 15.14 -1.30 3.53
CA ASN A 86 15.64 -2.67 3.38
C ASN A 86 14.49 -3.64 3.67
N PRO A 87 13.52 -3.80 2.75
CA PRO A 87 12.26 -4.49 3.04
C PRO A 87 12.46 -5.94 3.48
N SER A 88 13.51 -6.60 2.99
CA SER A 88 13.89 -7.98 3.33
C SER A 88 14.26 -8.18 4.81
N GLN A 89 14.62 -7.11 5.52
CA GLN A 89 14.98 -7.14 6.95
C GLN A 89 13.77 -6.97 7.89
N PHE A 90 12.61 -6.57 7.36
CA PHE A 90 11.40 -6.40 8.15
C PHE A 90 10.73 -7.76 8.35
N GLU A 91 10.14 -7.98 9.54
CA GLU A 91 9.25 -9.12 9.74
C GLU A 91 8.06 -9.07 8.77
N ASP A 92 7.45 -10.22 8.52
CA ASP A 92 6.31 -10.30 7.62
C ASP A 92 5.14 -9.46 8.11
N PHE A 93 4.58 -8.70 7.18
CA PHE A 93 3.42 -7.83 7.33
C PHE A 93 3.67 -6.51 8.08
N LEU A 94 4.89 -6.22 8.55
CA LEU A 94 5.19 -4.95 9.22
C LEU A 94 5.18 -3.73 8.27
N ILE A 95 5.55 -3.91 7.01
CA ILE A 95 5.49 -2.83 6.02
C ILE A 95 4.03 -2.53 5.69
N THR A 96 3.21 -3.57 5.56
CA THR A 96 1.75 -3.47 5.39
C THR A 96 1.11 -2.77 6.59
N ARG A 97 1.50 -3.11 7.83
CA ARG A 97 1.03 -2.44 9.05
C ARG A 97 1.43 -0.95 9.07
N SER A 98 2.65 -0.64 8.64
CA SER A 98 3.15 0.74 8.55
C SER A 98 2.34 1.55 7.54
N PHE A 99 2.04 0.96 6.37
CA PHE A 99 1.14 1.55 5.38
C PHE A 99 -0.25 1.85 5.96
N LEU A 100 -0.85 0.89 6.68
CA LEU A 100 -2.16 1.09 7.32
C LEU A 100 -2.11 2.21 8.36
N THR A 101 -1.04 2.28 9.13
CA THR A 101 -0.85 3.34 10.13
C THR A 101 -0.80 4.72 9.48
N GLU A 102 -0.09 4.88 8.36
CA GLU A 102 0.01 6.17 7.67
C GLU A 102 -1.31 6.59 7.00
N ILE A 103 -2.04 5.67 6.38
CA ILE A 103 -3.34 5.99 5.79
C ILE A 103 -4.40 6.27 6.86
N GLU A 104 -4.39 5.57 8.01
CA GLU A 104 -5.26 5.90 9.16
C GLU A 104 -5.00 7.33 9.66
N LYS A 105 -3.73 7.70 9.89
CA LYS A 105 -3.35 9.07 10.27
C LYS A 105 -3.91 10.09 9.27
N GLN A 106 -3.74 9.85 7.98
CA GLN A 106 -4.24 10.76 6.95
C GLN A 106 -5.76 10.84 6.91
N ILE A 107 -6.47 9.73 7.13
CA ILE A 107 -7.93 9.71 7.22
C ILE A 107 -8.39 10.51 8.45
N HIS A 108 -7.71 10.38 9.59
CA HIS A 108 -8.03 11.17 10.78
C HIS A 108 -7.79 12.67 10.59
N GLU A 109 -6.72 13.05 9.88
CA GLU A 109 -6.40 14.45 9.58
C GLU A 109 -7.44 15.10 8.64
N ALA A 110 -7.89 14.40 7.60
CA ALA A 110 -8.78 14.95 6.58
C ALA A 110 -9.74 13.89 6.01
N PRO A 111 -10.72 13.43 6.80
CA PRO A 111 -11.56 12.29 6.44
C PRO A 111 -12.35 12.52 5.15
N GLN A 112 -12.75 13.76 4.85
CA GLN A 112 -13.50 14.12 3.64
C GLN A 112 -12.78 13.78 2.32
N TYR A 113 -11.47 13.55 2.34
CA TYR A 113 -10.70 13.20 1.14
C TYR A 113 -10.49 11.70 0.95
N TYR A 114 -10.87 10.88 1.92
CA TYR A 114 -10.88 9.43 1.75
C TYR A 114 -12.08 9.00 0.88
N LEU A 115 -11.87 8.00 0.02
CA LEU A 115 -12.90 7.50 -0.90
C LEU A 115 -13.85 6.51 -0.21
N TRP A 116 -14.71 7.03 0.67
CA TRP A 116 -15.65 6.24 1.49
C TRP A 116 -16.68 5.40 0.73
N SER A 117 -16.83 5.60 -0.59
CA SER A 117 -17.73 4.79 -1.42
C SER A 117 -17.29 3.33 -1.52
N HIS A 118 -16.03 3.02 -1.24
CA HIS A 118 -15.53 1.67 -1.22
C HIS A 118 -15.98 0.92 0.05
N LYS A 119 -16.57 -0.28 -0.12
CA LYS A 119 -17.03 -1.14 0.99
C LYS A 119 -15.85 -1.84 1.71
N ARG A 120 -14.96 -1.05 2.33
CA ARG A 120 -13.68 -1.51 2.89
C ARG A 120 -13.80 -2.59 3.97
N TRP A 121 -14.87 -2.54 4.77
CA TRP A 121 -15.12 -3.44 5.90
C TRP A 121 -16.11 -4.58 5.60
N LYS A 122 -16.37 -4.90 4.32
CA LYS A 122 -17.32 -5.97 3.93
C LYS A 122 -16.94 -7.39 4.39
N HIS A 123 -15.70 -7.59 4.83
CA HIS A 123 -15.17 -8.88 5.32
C HIS A 123 -14.59 -8.75 6.73
N ARG A 124 -15.15 -7.85 7.55
CA ARG A 124 -14.85 -7.75 8.98
C ARG A 124 -15.13 -9.08 9.68
N ALA A 125 -14.34 -9.38 10.72
CA ALA A 125 -14.61 -10.51 11.61
C ALA A 125 -15.91 -10.27 12.39
#